data_AF-A0A919E492-F1
#
_entry.id   AF-A0A919E492-F1
#
_cell.length_a   1.000
_cell.length_b   1.000
_cell.length_c   1.000
_cell.angle_alpha   90.00
_cell.angle_beta   90.00
_cell.angle_gamma   90.00
#
_symmetry.space_group_name_H-M   'P 1'
#
loop_
_entity.id
_entity.type
_entity.pdbx_description
1 polymer ?
#
loop_
_entity_poly.entity_id
_entity_poly.type
_entity_poly.pdbx_seq_one_letter_code
_entity_poly.pdbx_strand_id
1 'polypeptide(L)' 'MTIFSKKPETVMGWTIAPPRLGLWAYLYGILYFAVPFLGAMALLDLVFYFIFQEFFDSCYAVFCLFEGTDAVSVPSSVT' A
#
# COMPACT_ATOMS: atom_id res chain seq x y z
N MET A 1 -4.92 1.98 22.58
CA MET A 1 -3.65 2.61 22.16
C MET A 1 -3.48 3.94 22.89
N THR A 2 -2.81 3.95 24.03
CA THR A 2 -2.41 5.18 24.75
C THR A 2 -0.89 5.17 24.85
N ILE A 3 -0.21 5.38 23.72
CA ILE A 3 1.26 5.21 23.61
C ILE A 3 2.03 6.50 23.95
N PHE A 4 1.36 7.66 24.09
CA PHE A 4 2.03 8.96 24.12
C PHE A 4 1.66 9.85 25.31
N SER A 5 1.76 9.35 26.54
CA SER A 5 1.82 10.23 27.70
C SER A 5 3.21 10.17 28.34
N LYS A 6 4.20 10.72 27.63
CA LYS A 6 5.52 10.97 28.20
C LYS A 6 5.41 12.23 29.07
N LYS A 7 5.69 12.10 30.37
CA LYS A 7 5.72 13.26 31.28
C LYS A 7 6.69 14.32 30.70
N PRO A 8 6.32 15.60 30.70
CA PRO A 8 7.23 16.65 30.25
C PRO A 8 8.49 16.61 31.10
N GLU A 9 9.62 16.33 30.46
CA GLU A 9 10.92 16.30 31.11
C GLU A 9 11.44 17.75 31.23
N THR A 10 11.84 18.12 32.44
CA THR A 10 12.45 19.42 32.73
C THR A 10 13.96 19.27 32.66
N VAL A 11 14.60 19.97 31.73
CA VAL A 11 16.06 19.96 31.55
C VAL A 11 16.58 21.35 31.83
N MET A 12 17.51 21.48 32.79
CA MET A 12 18.11 22.77 33.19
C MET A 12 17.09 23.88 33.54
N GLY A 13 15.93 23.51 34.09
CA GLY A 13 14.86 24.46 34.45
C GLY A 13 13.90 24.82 33.30
N TRP A 14 14.12 24.30 32.09
CA TRP A 14 13.25 24.50 30.93
C TRP A 14 12.34 23.28 30.71
N THR A 15 11.04 23.52 30.53
CA THR A 15 10.07 22.47 30.16
C THR A 15 10.04 22.34 28.65
N ILE A 16 10.39 21.15 28.14
CA ILE A 16 10.37 20.88 26.70
C ILE A 16 8.98 20.35 26.35
N ALA A 17 8.36 20.95 25.33
CA ALA A 17 7.07 20.50 24.83
C ALA A 17 7.18 19.06 24.26
N PRO A 18 6.16 18.21 24.45
CA PRO A 18 6.20 16.84 23.94
C PRO A 18 6.23 16.82 22.41
N PRO A 19 6.88 15.80 21.80
CA PRO A 19 6.90 15.65 20.35
C PRO A 19 5.48 15.47 19.82
N ARG A 20 5.07 16.29 18.86
CA ARG A 20 3.76 16.22 18.21
C ARG A 20 3.91 15.61 16.83
N LEU A 21 3.04 14.65 16.52
CA LEU A 21 2.89 14.14 15.16
C LEU A 21 2.29 15.26 14.30
N GLY A 22 3.15 15.97 13.56
CA GLY A 22 2.74 16.98 12.60
C GLY A 22 2.44 16.38 11.23
N LEU A 23 1.97 17.21 10.30
CA LEU A 23 1.70 16.81 8.91
C LEU A 23 2.91 16.11 8.25
N TRP A 24 4.12 16.60 8.55
CA TRP A 24 5.37 16.01 8.08
C TRP A 24 5.59 14.57 8.55
N ALA A 25 5.21 14.25 9.79
CA ALA A 25 5.30 12.87 10.29
C ALA A 25 4.39 11.93 9.51
N TYR A 26 3.21 12.39 9.12
CA TYR A 26 2.29 11.62 8.28
C TYR A 26 2.82 11.45 6.86
N LEU A 27 3.34 12.52 6.24
CA LEU A 27 3.96 12.46 4.91
C LEU A 27 5.13 11.48 4.88
N TYR A 28 6.02 11.52 5.86
CA TYR A 28 7.12 10.56 5.96
C TYR A 28 6.62 9.14 6.23
N GLY A 29 5.58 8.98 7.06
CA GLY A 29 4.93 7.69 7.27
C GLY A 29 4.43 7.08 5.96
N ILE A 30 3.71 7.85 5.15
CA ILE A 30 3.25 7.38 3.82
C ILE A 30 4.44 7.05 2.93
N LEU A 31 5.39 7.97 2.80
CA LEU A 31 6.49 7.84 1.85
C LEU A 31 7.37 6.62 2.15
N TYR A 32 7.63 6.32 3.42
CA TYR A 32 8.57 5.27 3.80
C TYR A 32 7.91 3.95 4.20
N PHE A 33 6.60 3.92 4.49
CA PHE A 33 5.88 2.67 4.74
C PHE A 33 4.89 2.34 3.64
N ALA A 34 3.96 3.25 3.34
CA ALA A 34 2.88 2.96 2.41
C ALA A 34 3.38 2.77 0.98
N VAL A 35 4.26 3.66 0.50
CA VAL A 35 4.81 3.59 -0.87
C VAL A 35 5.58 2.29 -1.13
N PRO A 36 6.56 1.84 -0.31
CA PRO A 36 7.24 0.58 -0.58
C PRO A 36 6.33 -0.63 -0.44
N PHE A 37 5.36 -0.60 0.48
CA PHE A 37 4.37 -1.66 0.61
C PHE A 37 3.49 -1.79 -0.65
N LEU A 38 2.98 -0.66 -1.15
CA LEU A 38 2.24 -0.59 -2.41
C LEU A 38 3.09 -1.03 -3.59
N GLY A 39 4.36 -0.60 -3.65
CA GLY A 39 5.30 -1.01 -4.70
C GLY A 39 5.53 -2.51 -4.69
N ALA A 40 5.71 -3.13 -3.53
CA ALA A 40 5.88 -4.58 -3.40
C ALA A 40 4.63 -5.35 -3.84
N MET A 41 3.45 -4.89 -3.44
CA MET A 41 2.17 -5.48 -3.87
C MET A 41 1.97 -5.35 -5.39
N ALA A 42 2.28 -4.19 -5.97
CA ALA A 42 2.19 -3.97 -7.41
C ALA A 42 3.17 -4.84 -8.20
N LEU A 43 4.39 -5.05 -7.67
CA LEU A 43 5.38 -5.95 -8.27
C LEU A 43 4.88 -7.39 -8.22
N LEU A 44 4.29 -7.81 -7.09
CA LEU A 44 3.70 -9.14 -6.97
C LEU A 44 2.53 -9.35 -7.94
N ASP A 45 1.68 -8.33 -8.12
CA ASP A 45 0.59 -8.34 -9.10
C ASP A 45 1.11 -8.51 -10.54
N LEU A 46 2.20 -7.81 -10.87
CA LEU A 46 2.88 -7.92 -12.17
C LEU A 46 3.50 -9.31 -12.38
N VAL A 47 4.07 -9.93 -11.35
CA VAL A 47 4.57 -11.31 -11.42
C VAL A 47 3.41 -12.27 -11.69
N PHE A 48 2.28 -12.10 -11.00
CA PHE A 48 1.12 -12.93 -11.25
C PHE A 48 0.57 -12.73 -12.66
N TYR A 49 0.53 -11.49 -13.18
CA TYR A 49 0.12 -11.23 -14.55
C TYR A 49 0.91 -12.07 -15.57
N PHE A 50 2.24 -12.09 -15.48
CA PHE A 50 3.07 -12.90 -16.38
C PHE A 50 2.85 -14.41 -16.22
N ILE A 51 2.68 -14.89 -14.99
CA ILE A 51 2.41 -16.32 -14.73
C ILE A 51 1.04 -16.71 -15.32
N PHE A 52 0.00 -15.93 -15.12
CA PHE A 52 -1.34 -16.25 -15.64
C PHE A 52 -1.43 -16.12 -17.16
N GLN A 53 -0.72 -15.14 -17.75
CA GLN A 53 -0.63 -15.00 -19.21
C GLN A 53 0.01 -16.24 -19.85
N GLU A 54 1.15 -16.72 -19.32
CA GLU A 54 1.89 -17.85 -19.90
C GLU A 54 1.21 -19.20 -19.66
N PHE A 55 0.53 -19.39 -18.52
CA PHE A 55 -0.03 -20.69 -18.13
C PHE A 55 -1.53 -20.87 -18.42
N PHE A 56 -2.32 -19.79 -18.43
CA PHE A 56 -3.79 -19.89 -18.48
C PHE A 56 -4.41 -19.14 -19.65
N ASP A 57 -3.62 -18.45 -20.49
CA ASP A 57 -4.10 -17.63 -21.63
C ASP A 57 -5.24 -16.68 -21.21
N SER A 58 -5.28 -16.33 -19.93
CA SER A 58 -6.41 -15.67 -19.26
C SER A 58 -5.93 -14.39 -18.61
N CYS A 59 -6.65 -13.32 -18.89
CA CYS A 59 -6.33 -11.98 -18.42
C CYS A 59 -6.66 -11.88 -16.93
N TYR A 60 -5.64 -11.92 -16.08
CA TYR A 60 -5.79 -11.88 -14.62
C TYR A 60 -5.17 -10.59 -14.06
N ALA A 61 -5.79 -10.06 -13.00
CA ALA A 61 -5.38 -8.90 -12.21
C ALA A 61 -5.78 -7.49 -12.74
N VAL A 62 -5.28 -6.45 -12.06
CA VAL A 62 -5.64 -5.03 -12.26
C VAL A 62 -5.35 -4.54 -13.67
N PHE A 63 -4.41 -5.17 -14.36
CA PHE A 63 -4.12 -4.89 -15.76
C PHE A 63 -5.26 -5.28 -16.72
N CYS A 64 -6.12 -6.24 -16.35
CA CYS A 64 -7.32 -6.56 -17.13
C CYS A 64 -8.45 -5.54 -16.93
N LEU A 65 -8.43 -4.74 -15.85
CA LEU A 65 -9.46 -3.73 -15.56
C LEU A 65 -9.45 -2.57 -16.57
N PHE A 66 -8.31 -2.31 -17.23
CA PHE A 66 -8.19 -1.28 -18.27
C PHE A 66 -8.48 -1.79 -19.68
N GLU A 67 -8.38 -3.10 -19.93
CA GLU A 67 -8.90 -3.75 -21.14
C GLU A 67 -10.42 -4.05 -21.08
N GLY A 68 -11.03 -3.85 -19.90
CA GLY A 68 -12.41 -4.18 -19.59
C GLY A 68 -13.49 -3.20 -20.07
N THR A 69 -13.26 -2.38 -21.10
CA THR A 69 -14.40 -1.86 -21.88
C THR A 69 -14.94 -2.88 -22.89
N ASP A 70 -14.19 -3.95 -23.18
CA ASP A 70 -14.59 -4.96 -24.19
C ASP A 70 -14.63 -6.41 -23.68
N ALA A 71 -14.32 -6.69 -22.41
CA ALA A 71 -14.23 -8.06 -21.89
C ALA A 71 -15.36 -8.43 -20.91
N VAL A 72 -16.63 -8.20 -21.32
CA VAL A 72 -17.74 -9.05 -20.85
C VAL A 72 -17.70 -10.34 -21.66
N SER A 73 -16.71 -11.18 -21.39
CA SER A 73 -16.69 -12.55 -21.90
C SER A 73 -15.86 -13.39 -20.95
N VAL A 74 -16.41 -13.58 -19.75
CA VAL A 74 -16.22 -14.83 -19.00
C VAL A 74 -16.48 -15.97 -19.99
N PRO A 75 -15.49 -16.79 -20.39
CA PRO A 75 -15.82 -18.01 -21.09
C PRO A 75 -16.48 -18.92 -20.07
N SER A 76 -17.75 -19.23 -20.32
CA SER A 76 -18.60 -20.13 -19.56
C SER A 76 -18.12 -21.60 -19.54
N SER A 77 -16.81 -21.88 -19.60
CA SER A 77 -16.26 -23.24 -19.72
C SER A 77 -16.11 -23.99 -18.39
N VAL A 78 -16.73 -23.49 -17.31
CA VAL A 78 -17.05 -24.33 -16.13
C VAL A 78 -18.47 -24.89 -16.30
N THR A 79 -18.69 -25.69 -17.35
CA THR A 79 -19.37 -27.00 -17.37
C THR A 79 -19.36 -27.59 -18.77
#